data_AF-A0A2P4P8H9-F1
#
_entry.id   AF-A0A2P4P8H9-F1
#
_cell.length_a   1.000
_cell.length_b   1.000
_cell.length_c   1.000
_cell.angle_alpha   90.00
_cell.angle_beta   90.00
_cell.angle_gamma   90.00
#
_symmetry.space_group_name_H-M   'P 1'
#
loop_
_entity.id
_entity.type
_entity.pdbx_description
1 polymer ?
#
loop_
_entity_poly.entity_id
_entity_poly.type
_entity_poly.pdbx_seq_one_letter_code
_entity_poly.pdbx_strand_id
1 'polypeptide(L)'
;MSAIKNLSKLFKKNPERSFTNKLYNLCNKDCTDLIPLHILNDAETCRLLLAGIRKQKVDDPILYIHWDETSFNQPNGSRDNDPTHNLQTLIDSIKDAEGDDVENKHVMFAFNTGTELAKCVRQLPQWARRQAGTPDVAHSVIRLNKLSSNGNYEIEPCDHAFN
;
A
#
# COMPACT_ATOMS: atom_id res chain seq x y z
N MET A 1 36.61 -7.24 -23.76
CA MET A 1 35.23 -7.72 -23.97
C MET A 1 34.74 -8.61 -22.80
N SER A 2 34.95 -8.22 -21.52
CA SER A 2 34.73 -9.12 -20.36
C SER A 2 33.96 -8.50 -19.17
N ALA A 3 33.89 -7.17 -19.05
CA ALA A 3 33.21 -6.52 -17.91
C ALA A 3 31.67 -6.54 -18.00
N ILE A 4 31.10 -6.49 -19.21
CA ILE A 4 29.64 -6.35 -19.41
C ILE A 4 28.88 -7.65 -19.08
N LYS A 5 29.49 -8.83 -19.25
CA LYS A 5 28.87 -10.13 -18.92
C LYS A 5 28.78 -10.43 -17.41
N ASN A 6 29.54 -9.72 -16.57
CA ASN A 6 29.56 -9.93 -15.12
C ASN A 6 28.53 -9.07 -14.37
N LEU A 7 28.19 -7.88 -14.88
CA LEU A 7 27.13 -7.05 -14.31
C LEU A 7 25.76 -7.74 -14.41
N SER A 8 25.42 -8.34 -15.55
CA SER A 8 24.17 -9.09 -15.73
C SER A 8 24.05 -10.33 -14.82
N LYS A 9 25.17 -10.88 -14.32
CA LYS A 9 25.18 -11.96 -13.32
C LYS A 9 25.07 -11.44 -11.88
N LEU A 10 25.55 -10.23 -11.60
CA LEU A 10 25.40 -9.55 -10.32
C LEU A 10 23.95 -9.07 -10.09
N PHE A 11 23.26 -8.61 -11.14
CA PHE A 11 21.82 -8.27 -11.06
C PHE A 11 20.90 -9.48 -10.84
N LYS A 12 21.40 -10.71 -11.07
CA LYS A 12 20.68 -11.96 -10.76
C LYS A 12 20.84 -12.42 -9.31
N LYS A 13 21.62 -11.72 -8.46
CA LYS A 13 22.06 -12.25 -7.16
C LYS A 13 21.46 -11.59 -5.91
N ASN A 14 20.59 -10.59 -6.03
CA ASN A 14 19.83 -10.11 -4.87
C ASN A 14 18.35 -9.92 -5.24
N PRO A 15 17.46 -10.85 -4.81
CA PRO A 15 16.03 -10.77 -5.12
C PRO A 15 15.39 -9.48 -4.60
N GLU A 16 15.88 -8.92 -3.49
CA GLU A 16 15.38 -7.67 -2.91
C GLU A 16 15.54 -6.48 -3.88
N ARG A 17 16.77 -6.25 -4.35
CA ARG A 17 17.04 -5.23 -5.39
C ARG A 17 16.30 -5.52 -6.70
N SER A 18 15.89 -6.76 -6.96
CA SER A 18 15.12 -7.08 -8.17
C SER A 18 13.68 -6.56 -8.08
N PHE A 19 13.05 -6.58 -6.91
CA PHE A 19 11.67 -6.09 -6.74
C PHE A 19 11.60 -4.57 -6.76
N THR A 20 12.47 -3.88 -6.01
CA THR A 20 12.54 -2.41 -6.03
C THR A 20 12.77 -1.87 -7.44
N ASN A 21 13.73 -2.43 -8.18
CA ASN A 21 14.00 -2.01 -9.57
C ASN A 21 12.82 -2.29 -10.51
N LYS A 22 12.07 -3.39 -10.30
CA LYS A 22 10.87 -3.67 -11.09
C LYS A 22 9.77 -2.67 -10.81
N LEU A 23 9.51 -2.35 -9.54
CA LEU A 23 8.52 -1.35 -9.16
C LEU A 23 8.90 0.03 -9.71
N TYR A 24 10.17 0.41 -9.57
CA TYR A 24 10.73 1.64 -10.13
C TYR A 24 10.57 1.74 -11.66
N ASN A 25 10.76 0.64 -12.39
CA ASN A 25 10.60 0.64 -13.85
C ASN A 25 9.14 0.59 -14.32
N LEU A 26 8.22 0.11 -13.48
CA LEU A 26 6.78 0.08 -13.80
C LEU A 26 6.12 1.43 -13.57
N CYS A 27 6.63 2.18 -12.61
CA CYS A 27 6.24 3.57 -12.40
C CYS A 27 7.00 4.41 -13.43
N ASN A 28 6.31 5.25 -14.18
CA ASN A 28 7.02 6.21 -15.03
C ASN A 28 7.97 7.05 -14.16
N LYS A 29 9.08 7.55 -14.73
CA LYS A 29 10.07 8.37 -14.01
C LYS A 29 9.46 9.54 -13.22
N ASP A 30 8.31 10.04 -13.64
CA ASP A 30 7.62 11.15 -12.97
C ASP A 30 6.84 10.72 -11.72
N CYS A 31 6.52 9.43 -11.56
CA CYS A 31 5.83 8.89 -10.38
C CYS A 31 6.78 8.37 -9.29
N THR A 32 8.09 8.24 -9.57
CA THR A 32 9.02 7.63 -8.61
C THR A 32 9.27 8.50 -7.38
N ASP A 33 9.11 9.82 -7.52
CA ASP A 33 9.23 10.77 -6.41
C ASP A 33 7.99 10.73 -5.48
N LEU A 34 6.90 10.10 -5.93
CA LEU A 34 5.65 9.97 -5.17
C LEU A 34 5.59 8.68 -4.34
N ILE A 35 6.52 7.73 -4.53
CA ILE A 35 6.57 6.50 -3.75
C ILE A 35 7.38 6.76 -2.48
N PRO A 36 6.79 6.62 -1.28
CA PRO A 36 7.53 6.76 -0.04
C PRO A 36 8.77 5.85 0.02
N LEU A 37 9.91 6.41 0.44
CA LEU A 37 11.20 5.68 0.49
C LEU A 37 11.15 4.38 1.31
N HIS A 38 10.33 4.33 2.36
CA HIS A 38 10.18 3.13 3.17
C HIS A 38 9.59 1.95 2.37
N ILE A 39 8.72 2.22 1.39
CA ILE A 39 8.16 1.22 0.47
C ILE A 39 9.26 0.70 -0.46
N LEU A 40 10.07 1.60 -1.04
CA LEU A 40 11.15 1.23 -1.97
C LEU A 40 12.28 0.44 -1.29
N ASN A 41 12.51 0.70 -0.01
CA ASN A 41 13.53 0.02 0.79
C ASN A 41 13.06 -1.31 1.39
N ASP A 42 11.77 -1.63 1.33
CA ASP A 42 11.21 -2.91 1.77
C ASP A 42 10.90 -3.81 0.56
N ALA A 43 11.72 -4.85 0.41
CA ALA A 43 11.60 -5.82 -0.66
C ALA A 43 10.29 -6.62 -0.62
N GLU A 44 9.76 -6.92 0.58
CA GLU A 44 8.53 -7.68 0.72
C GLU A 44 7.32 -6.80 0.37
N THR A 45 7.32 -5.55 0.84
CA THR A 45 6.34 -4.55 0.39
C THR A 45 6.38 -4.37 -1.13
N CYS A 46 7.57 -4.21 -1.72
CA CYS A 46 7.71 -4.14 -3.18
C CYS A 46 7.18 -5.39 -3.89
N ARG A 47 7.43 -6.59 -3.34
CA ARG A 47 6.92 -7.85 -3.88
C ARG A 47 5.39 -7.88 -3.84
N LEU A 48 4.78 -7.49 -2.73
CA LEU A 48 3.33 -7.43 -2.55
C LEU A 48 2.70 -6.42 -3.52
N LEU A 49 3.26 -5.22 -3.63
CA LEU A 49 2.80 -4.21 -4.59
C LEU A 49 2.82 -4.74 -6.03
N LEU A 50 3.92 -5.38 -6.43
CA LEU A 50 4.03 -6.03 -7.74
C LEU A 50 3.02 -7.16 -7.93
N ALA A 51 2.70 -7.92 -6.88
CA ALA A 51 1.71 -9.00 -6.94
C ALA A 51 0.30 -8.45 -7.12
N GLY A 52 -0.07 -7.39 -6.38
CA GLY A 52 -1.34 -6.69 -6.54
C GLY A 52 -1.49 -6.10 -7.94
N ILE A 53 -0.50 -5.34 -8.38
CA ILE A 53 -0.43 -4.72 -9.72
C ILE A 53 -0.69 -5.74 -10.84
N ARG A 54 -0.12 -6.95 -10.74
CA ARG A 54 -0.27 -7.99 -11.78
C ARG A 54 -1.69 -8.57 -11.85
N LYS A 55 -2.42 -8.57 -10.74
CA LYS A 55 -3.79 -9.10 -10.65
C LYS A 55 -4.84 -8.05 -11.00
N GLN A 56 -4.48 -6.78 -10.94
CA GLN A 56 -5.34 -5.63 -11.20
C GLN A 56 -5.75 -5.51 -12.67
N LYS A 57 -7.04 -5.26 -12.94
CA LYS A 57 -7.49 -4.83 -14.27
C LYS A 57 -7.19 -3.34 -14.44
N VAL A 58 -7.39 -2.84 -15.65
CA VAL A 58 -7.28 -1.38 -15.91
C VAL A 58 -8.37 -0.68 -15.09
N ASP A 59 -8.03 0.47 -14.51
CA ASP A 59 -8.91 1.34 -13.69
C ASP A 59 -9.36 0.82 -12.32
N ASP A 60 -9.31 -0.49 -12.07
CA ASP A 60 -9.38 -1.07 -10.71
C ASP A 60 -8.27 -0.41 -9.87
N PRO A 61 -8.53 0.19 -8.70
CA PRO A 61 -7.47 0.77 -7.87
C PRO A 61 -7.04 -0.19 -6.74
N ILE A 62 -5.83 0.00 -6.23
CA ILE A 62 -5.34 -0.68 -5.02
C ILE A 62 -5.01 0.38 -3.98
N LEU A 63 -5.44 0.14 -2.74
CA LEU A 63 -5.04 0.91 -1.57
C LEU A 63 -3.95 0.13 -0.83
N TYR A 64 -2.78 0.72 -0.66
CA TYR A 64 -1.75 0.21 0.25
C TYR A 64 -1.70 1.08 1.50
N ILE A 65 -1.63 0.43 2.66
CA ILE A 65 -1.59 1.07 3.96
C ILE A 65 -0.36 0.59 4.71
N HIS A 66 0.51 1.51 5.08
CA HIS A 66 1.57 1.27 6.05
C HIS A 66 1.06 1.69 7.42
N TRP A 67 0.58 0.71 8.19
CA TRP A 67 0.04 0.92 9.54
C TRP A 67 1.09 1.45 10.50
N ASP A 68 0.66 2.31 11.43
CA ASP A 68 1.44 2.69 12.60
C ASP A 68 1.00 1.81 13.78
N GLU A 69 1.76 0.75 14.05
CA GLU A 69 1.45 -0.18 15.14
C GLU A 69 1.48 0.51 16.52
N THR A 70 2.20 1.62 16.65
CA THR A 70 2.27 2.38 17.92
C THR A 70 0.96 3.07 18.26
N SER A 71 0.06 3.21 17.28
CA SER A 71 -1.28 3.75 17.44
C SER A 71 -2.25 2.78 18.11
N PHE A 72 -1.87 1.52 18.33
CA PHE A 72 -2.69 0.48 18.97
C PHE A 72 -2.04 -0.04 20.25
N ASN A 73 -1.58 0.88 21.10
CA ASN A 73 -0.67 0.61 22.21
C ASN A 73 -1.33 0.40 23.58
N GLN A 74 -2.66 0.45 23.67
CA GLN A 74 -3.35 0.21 24.93
C GLN A 74 -3.26 -1.28 25.32
N PRO A 75 -3.41 -1.66 26.61
CA PRO A 75 -3.27 -3.06 27.05
C PRO A 75 -4.20 -4.06 26.33
N ASN A 76 -5.32 -3.58 25.80
CA ASN A 76 -6.28 -4.36 25.01
C ASN A 76 -6.01 -4.34 23.49
N GLY A 77 -4.89 -3.75 23.03
CA GLY A 77 -4.55 -3.60 21.62
C GLY A 77 -5.40 -2.58 20.86
N SER A 78 -6.08 -1.69 21.58
CA SER A 78 -6.86 -0.59 20.98
C SER A 78 -6.05 0.70 20.91
N ARG A 79 -6.61 1.68 20.19
CA ARG A 79 -6.09 3.03 20.09
C ARG A 79 -6.34 3.88 21.34
N ASP A 80 -7.50 3.72 21.98
CA ASP A 80 -8.00 4.67 22.99
C ASP A 80 -8.77 4.01 24.16
N ASN A 81 -8.47 2.75 24.47
CA ASN A 81 -9.09 1.89 25.48
C ASN A 81 -10.47 1.35 25.12
N ASP A 82 -11.09 1.78 24.02
CA ASP A 82 -12.25 1.09 23.48
C ASP A 82 -11.77 -0.18 22.73
N PRO A 83 -12.14 -1.40 23.16
CA PRO A 83 -11.68 -2.63 22.54
C PRO A 83 -12.10 -2.77 21.07
N THR A 84 -13.06 -1.99 20.57
CA THR A 84 -13.47 -1.97 19.16
C THR A 84 -12.61 -1.05 18.29
N HIS A 85 -11.78 -0.20 18.88
CA HIS A 85 -10.90 0.73 18.16
C HIS A 85 -9.53 0.10 17.92
N ASN A 86 -9.50 -1.05 17.23
CA ASN A 86 -8.30 -1.84 16.98
C ASN A 86 -8.04 -2.03 15.46
N LEU A 87 -6.85 -2.52 15.11
CA LEU A 87 -6.44 -2.73 13.71
C LEU A 87 -7.36 -3.69 12.96
N GLN A 88 -7.83 -4.77 13.60
CA GLN A 88 -8.72 -5.74 12.96
C GLN A 88 -10.03 -5.08 12.54
N THR A 89 -10.61 -4.21 13.37
CA THR A 89 -11.82 -3.47 13.01
C THR A 89 -11.63 -2.54 11.81
N LEU A 90 -10.43 -1.99 11.58
CA LEU A 90 -10.14 -1.23 10.35
C LEU A 90 -10.05 -2.12 9.13
N ILE A 91 -9.36 -3.26 9.26
CA ILE A 91 -9.24 -4.24 8.19
C ILE A 91 -10.64 -4.73 7.79
N ASP A 92 -11.48 -5.04 8.76
CA ASP A 92 -12.86 -5.48 8.52
C ASP A 92 -13.68 -4.36 7.86
N SER A 93 -13.54 -3.10 8.31
CA SER A 93 -14.21 -1.95 7.68
C SER A 93 -13.84 -1.77 6.20
N ILE A 94 -12.57 -2.02 5.84
CA ILE A 94 -12.10 -1.94 4.46
C ILE A 94 -12.68 -3.09 3.61
N LYS A 95 -12.70 -4.30 4.17
CA LYS A 95 -13.26 -5.49 3.50
C LYS A 95 -14.78 -5.40 3.31
N ASP A 96 -15.49 -4.87 4.30
CA ASP A 96 -16.93 -4.58 4.22
C ASP A 96 -17.27 -3.52 3.14
N ALA A 97 -16.27 -2.75 2.73
CA ALA A 97 -16.35 -1.80 1.63
C ALA A 97 -15.86 -2.36 0.28
N GLU A 98 -15.89 -3.70 0.13
CA GLU A 98 -15.47 -4.46 -1.08
C GLU A 98 -13.96 -4.49 -1.34
N GLY A 99 -13.13 -4.14 -0.34
CA GLY A 99 -11.68 -4.27 -0.45
C GLY A 99 -11.22 -5.73 -0.37
N ASP A 100 -10.69 -6.27 -1.47
CA ASP A 100 -10.08 -7.60 -1.51
C ASP A 100 -8.65 -7.57 -0.92
N ASP A 101 -8.45 -8.28 0.18
CA ASP A 101 -7.17 -8.32 0.91
C ASP A 101 -6.14 -9.18 0.17
N VAL A 102 -5.20 -8.49 -0.49
CA VAL A 102 -4.21 -9.12 -1.35
C VAL A 102 -3.27 -9.99 -0.52
N GLU A 103 -3.32 -11.30 -0.78
CA GLU A 103 -2.50 -12.32 -0.09
C GLU A 103 -2.77 -12.45 1.42
N ASN A 104 -3.90 -11.93 1.93
CA ASN A 104 -4.24 -11.92 3.37
C ASN A 104 -3.13 -11.30 4.23
N LYS A 105 -2.54 -10.20 3.75
CA LYS A 105 -1.46 -9.49 4.45
C LYS A 105 -1.93 -8.24 5.17
N HIS A 106 -3.19 -7.84 4.97
CA HIS A 106 -3.82 -6.70 5.64
C HIS A 106 -3.18 -5.34 5.36
N VAL A 107 -2.33 -5.23 4.34
CA VAL A 107 -1.63 -3.99 3.95
C VAL A 107 -1.99 -3.53 2.54
N MET A 108 -2.68 -4.36 1.76
CA MET A 108 -3.05 -4.09 0.38
C MET A 108 -4.47 -4.56 0.11
N PHE A 109 -5.30 -3.65 -0.38
CA PHE A 109 -6.70 -3.90 -0.66
C PHE A 109 -7.02 -3.48 -2.09
N ALA A 110 -7.44 -4.44 -2.91
CA ALA A 110 -7.85 -4.20 -4.30
C ALA A 110 -9.35 -3.91 -4.36
N PHE A 111 -9.75 -2.98 -5.21
CA PHE A 111 -11.14 -2.65 -5.47
C PHE A 111 -11.44 -2.79 -6.95
N ASN A 112 -12.68 -3.18 -7.30
CA ASN A 112 -13.08 -3.34 -8.70
C ASN A 112 -13.37 -1.98 -9.36
N THR A 113 -13.56 -0.92 -8.58
CA THR A 113 -13.78 0.43 -9.12
C THR A 113 -13.21 1.52 -8.22
N GLY A 114 -12.91 2.68 -8.81
CA GLY A 114 -12.62 3.92 -8.06
C GLY A 114 -13.76 4.35 -7.12
N THR A 115 -15.01 3.98 -7.43
CA THR A 115 -16.18 4.32 -6.60
C THR A 115 -16.20 3.51 -5.30
N GLU A 116 -15.88 2.22 -5.37
CA GLU A 116 -15.75 1.35 -4.19
C GLU A 116 -14.65 1.85 -3.26
N LEU A 117 -13.47 2.16 -3.81
CA LEU A 117 -12.39 2.77 -3.03
C LEU A 117 -12.83 4.09 -2.38
N ALA A 118 -13.46 4.98 -3.13
CA ALA A 118 -13.94 6.25 -2.59
C ALA A 118 -15.03 6.07 -1.52
N LYS A 119 -15.84 5.02 -1.61
CA LYS A 119 -16.82 4.65 -0.57
C LYS A 119 -16.09 4.12 0.67
N CYS A 120 -15.13 3.21 0.51
CA CYS A 120 -14.28 2.70 1.59
C CYS A 120 -13.65 3.84 2.38
N VAL A 121 -12.92 4.74 1.69
CA VAL A 121 -12.24 5.87 2.32
C VAL A 121 -13.23 6.78 3.07
N ARG A 122 -14.45 6.99 2.55
CA ARG A 122 -15.48 7.81 3.24
C ARG A 122 -16.10 7.11 4.45
N GLN A 123 -16.15 5.78 4.46
CA GLN A 123 -16.77 4.99 5.51
C GLN A 123 -15.81 4.56 6.62
N LEU A 124 -14.50 4.80 6.46
CA LEU A 124 -13.53 4.58 7.53
C LEU A 124 -13.97 5.30 8.80
N PRO A 125 -13.91 4.60 9.96
CA PRO A 125 -14.55 5.08 11.17
C PRO A 125 -13.91 6.36 11.69
N GLN A 126 -14.71 7.21 12.33
CA GLN A 126 -14.26 8.52 12.81
C GLN A 126 -13.09 8.42 13.80
N TRP A 127 -13.09 7.39 14.66
CA TRP A 127 -12.00 7.17 15.62
C TRP A 127 -10.66 6.88 14.95
N ALA A 128 -10.65 6.45 13.68
CA ALA A 128 -9.42 6.18 12.93
C ALA A 128 -8.82 7.44 12.29
N ARG A 129 -9.57 8.54 12.26
CA ARG A 129 -9.11 9.81 11.73
C ARG A 129 -7.98 10.41 12.56
N ARG A 130 -7.26 11.36 11.99
CA ARG A 130 -6.28 12.18 12.69
C ARG A 130 -6.95 12.89 13.86
N GLN A 131 -6.33 12.79 15.03
CA GLN A 131 -6.79 13.42 16.27
C GLN A 131 -5.62 14.13 16.93
N ALA A 132 -5.85 15.34 17.43
CA ALA A 132 -4.79 16.11 18.07
C ALA A 132 -4.28 15.40 19.33
N GLY A 133 -2.97 15.16 19.41
CA GLY A 133 -2.34 14.50 20.55
C GLY A 133 -2.39 12.97 20.53
N THR A 134 -2.95 12.36 19.49
CA THR A 134 -2.98 10.90 19.29
C THR A 134 -2.17 10.53 18.05
N PRO A 135 -1.30 9.49 18.11
CA PRO A 135 -0.62 8.97 16.92
C PRO A 135 -1.60 8.59 15.80
N ASP A 136 -1.26 8.87 14.55
CA ASP A 136 -2.06 8.55 13.36
C ASP A 136 -2.07 7.03 13.12
N VAL A 137 -3.17 6.43 12.64
CA VAL A 137 -3.24 4.95 12.48
C VAL A 137 -2.34 4.40 11.36
N ALA A 138 -1.85 5.26 10.47
CA ALA A 138 -0.99 4.88 9.36
C ALA A 138 0.14 5.90 9.18
N HIS A 139 1.35 5.41 8.94
CA HIS A 139 2.50 6.23 8.54
C HIS A 139 2.35 6.77 7.12
N SER A 140 1.76 5.98 6.23
CA SER A 140 1.42 6.43 4.88
C SER A 140 0.31 5.58 4.28
N VAL A 141 -0.43 6.19 3.35
CA VAL A 141 -1.40 5.50 2.52
C VAL A 141 -1.11 5.90 1.08
N ILE A 142 -1.01 4.91 0.19
CA ILE A 142 -0.85 5.17 -1.24
C ILE A 142 -1.97 4.48 -2.01
N ARG A 143 -2.35 5.11 -3.11
CA ARG A 143 -3.22 4.52 -4.10
C ARG A 143 -2.41 4.18 -5.34
N LEU A 144 -2.62 2.97 -5.86
CA LEU A 144 -2.03 2.50 -7.10
C LEU A 144 -3.13 2.33 -8.14
N ASN A 145 -2.96 2.99 -9.28
CA ASN A 145 -3.88 2.91 -10.41
C ASN A 145 -3.17 2.30 -11.62
N LYS A 146 -3.83 1.32 -12.27
CA LYS A 146 -3.38 0.79 -13.56
C LYS A 146 -4.05 1.58 -14.68
N LEU A 147 -3.28 2.45 -15.33
CA LEU A 147 -3.78 3.38 -16.35
C LEU A 147 -4.01 2.74 -17.72
N SER A 148 -3.33 1.63 -18.02
CA SER A 148 -3.55 0.92 -19.29
C SER A 148 -3.15 -0.55 -19.23
N SER A 149 -3.65 -1.32 -20.19
CA SER A 149 -3.27 -2.72 -20.39
C SER A 149 -1.79 -2.91 -20.68
N ASN A 150 -1.11 -1.86 -21.16
CA ASN A 150 0.30 -1.88 -21.55
C ASN A 150 1.26 -1.70 -20.37
N GLY A 151 0.73 -1.61 -19.14
CA GLY A 151 1.53 -1.56 -17.92
C GLY A 151 1.98 -0.16 -17.53
N ASN A 152 1.20 0.87 -17.84
CA ASN A 152 1.37 2.18 -17.22
C ASN A 152 0.67 2.20 -15.86
N TYR A 153 1.40 2.56 -14.82
CA TYR A 153 0.89 2.66 -13.46
C TYR A 153 1.13 4.06 -12.92
N GLU A 154 0.19 4.52 -12.12
CA GLU A 154 0.30 5.73 -11.32
C GLU A 154 0.25 5.35 -9.85
N ILE A 155 1.14 5.94 -9.07
CA ILE A 155 1.15 5.84 -7.61
C ILE A 155 1.01 7.25 -7.07
N GLU A 156 0.00 7.45 -6.23
CA GLU A 156 -0.30 8.73 -5.61
C GLU A 156 -0.48 8.58 -4.09
N PRO A 157 -0.04 9.57 -3.28
CA PRO A 157 -0.42 9.62 -1.88
C PRO A 157 -1.94 9.69 -1.71
N CYS A 158 -2.47 8.93 -0.76
CA CYS A 158 -3.89 8.94 -0.39
C CYS A 158 -4.05 9.54 1.01
N ASP A 159 -3.47 10.71 1.24
CA ASP A 159 -3.34 11.31 2.58
C ASP A 159 -4.70 11.57 3.24
N HIS A 160 -5.77 11.74 2.47
CA HIS A 160 -7.12 11.96 3.00
C HIS A 160 -7.79 10.69 3.57
N ALA A 161 -7.18 9.50 3.44
CA ALA A 161 -7.77 8.25 3.89
C ALA A 161 -8.06 8.24 5.40
N PHE A 162 -7.14 8.75 6.20
CA PHE A 162 -7.25 8.83 7.66
C PHE A 162 -7.09 10.26 8.21
N ASN A 163 -7.12 11.28 7.35
CA ASN A 163 -7.19 12.68 7.78
C ASN A 163 -8.63 13.14 7.99
#